data_AF-A0A7K9J9U9-F1
#
_entry.id   AF-A0A7K9J9U9-F1
#
_cell.length_a   1.000
_cell.length_b   1.000
_cell.length_c   1.000
_cell.angle_alpha   90.00
_cell.angle_beta   90.00
_cell.angle_gamma   90.00
#
_symmetry.space_group_name_H-M   'P 1'
#
loop_
_entity.id
_entity.type
_entity.pdbx_description
1 polymer ?
#
loop_
_entity_poly.entity_id
_entity_poly.type
_entity_poly.pdbx_seq_one_letter_code
_entity_poly.pdbx_strand_id
1 'polypeptide(L)'
;FHLPCAKQGGCVTQYITPYRSYCPQHRPAQDVRVIPEPDTQCPICMEPVEDRASYRTLVCPACKRAWFHRDCIQGQALRAGLLCLHCPLCRDDDEFTVQMFMAGIRIPLR
;
A
#
# COMPACT_ATOMS: atom_id res chain seq x y z
N PHE A 1 16.94 -8.92 3.42
CA PHE A 1 17.29 -7.52 3.08
C PHE A 1 17.33 -6.68 4.35
N HIS A 2 18.27 -5.75 4.51
CA HIS A 2 18.14 -4.72 5.55
C HIS A 2 16.98 -3.80 5.21
N LEU A 3 16.21 -3.35 6.21
CA LEU A 3 14.96 -2.62 5.97
C LEU A 3 15.12 -1.33 5.13
N PRO A 4 16.10 -0.43 5.41
CA PRO A 4 16.31 0.75 4.57
C PRO A 4 16.70 0.40 3.14
N CYS A 5 17.57 -0.60 2.96
CA CYS A 5 18.01 -1.07 1.65
C CYS A 5 16.87 -1.71 0.86
N ALA A 6 15.99 -2.48 1.53
CA ALA A 6 14.80 -3.07 0.93
C ALA A 6 13.86 -1.99 0.38
N LYS A 7 13.62 -0.95 1.18
CA LYS A 7 12.80 0.19 0.78
C LYS A 7 13.40 0.92 -0.42
N GLN A 8 14.68 1.29 -0.34
CA GLN A 8 15.39 1.98 -1.43
C GLN A 8 15.44 1.16 -2.72
N GLY A 9 15.63 -0.15 -2.59
CA GLY A 9 15.63 -1.08 -3.72
C GLY A 9 14.25 -1.34 -4.32
N GLY A 10 13.15 -0.94 -3.67
CA GLY A 10 11.80 -1.28 -4.13
C GLY A 10 11.42 -2.75 -3.86
N CYS A 11 12.04 -3.37 -2.87
CA CYS A 11 11.68 -4.71 -2.39
C CYS A 11 10.41 -4.66 -1.54
N VAL A 12 9.68 -5.77 -1.53
CA VAL A 12 8.49 -5.97 -0.68
C VAL A 12 8.82 -6.99 0.39
N THR A 13 8.59 -6.64 1.66
CA THR A 13 8.68 -7.57 2.78
C THR A 13 7.32 -7.65 3.45
N GLN A 14 6.80 -8.86 3.59
CA GLN A 14 5.55 -9.14 4.28
C GLN A 14 5.82 -9.41 5.75
N TYR A 15 5.08 -8.73 6.63
CA TYR A 15 5.27 -8.78 8.09
C TYR A 15 4.35 -9.82 8.77
N ILE A 16 3.97 -10.86 8.02
CA ILE A 16 3.15 -11.98 8.47
C ILE A 16 3.82 -13.29 8.04
N THR A 17 3.63 -14.36 8.81
CA THR A 17 4.21 -15.68 8.52
C THR A 17 3.84 -16.14 7.09
N PRO A 18 4.81 -16.60 6.27
CA PRO A 18 6.18 -16.99 6.63
C PRO A 18 7.24 -15.89 6.44
N TYR A 19 6.86 -14.61 6.57
CA TYR A 19 7.74 -13.43 6.48
C TYR A 19 8.47 -13.31 5.13
N ARG A 20 7.72 -13.47 4.04
CA ARG A 20 8.28 -13.48 2.68
C ARG A 20 8.88 -12.12 2.32
N SER A 21 9.98 -12.17 1.57
CA SER A 21 10.61 -10.99 1.00
C SER A 21 10.85 -11.20 -0.48
N TYR A 22 10.58 -10.16 -1.27
CA TYR A 22 10.61 -10.21 -2.72
C TYR A 22 11.48 -9.09 -3.26
N CYS A 23 12.32 -9.42 -4.24
CA CYS A 23 13.08 -8.43 -4.99
C CYS A 23 12.16 -7.62 -5.92
N PRO A 24 12.64 -6.51 -6.51
CA PRO A 24 11.80 -5.64 -7.34
C PRO A 24 11.21 -6.34 -8.57
N GLN A 25 11.91 -7.35 -9.10
CA GLN A 25 11.48 -8.14 -10.26
C GLN A 25 10.39 -9.16 -9.91
N HIS A 26 10.36 -9.64 -8.66
CA HIS A 26 9.48 -10.74 -8.23
C HIS A 26 8.47 -10.32 -7.15
N ARG A 27 8.38 -9.02 -6.85
CA ARG A 27 7.44 -8.52 -5.85
C ARG A 27 6.00 -8.69 -6.31
N PRO A 28 5.06 -8.95 -5.39
CA PRO A 28 3.65 -8.94 -5.71
C PRO A 28 3.26 -7.55 -6.23
N ALA A 29 2.56 -7.52 -7.35
CA ALA A 29 1.90 -6.33 -7.87
C ALA A 29 0.41 -6.40 -7.53
N GLN A 30 -0.24 -5.25 -7.39
CA GLN A 30 -1.70 -5.23 -7.29
C GLN A 30 -2.28 -5.62 -8.65
N ASP A 31 -3.11 -6.67 -8.68
CA ASP A 31 -3.82 -7.10 -9.90
C ASP A 31 -5.06 -6.22 -10.16
N VAL A 32 -4.88 -4.91 -10.07
CA VAL A 32 -5.91 -3.91 -10.30
C VAL A 32 -5.55 -3.18 -11.58
N ARG A 33 -6.18 -3.59 -12.70
CA ARG A 33 -6.02 -2.96 -14.02
C ARG A 33 -6.84 -1.68 -14.11
N VAL A 34 -6.56 -0.72 -13.22
CA VAL A 34 -7.22 0.58 -13.21
C VAL A 34 -6.15 1.64 -13.35
N ILE A 35 -6.42 2.61 -14.21
CA ILE A 35 -5.57 3.79 -14.38
C ILE A 35 -6.25 4.90 -13.54
N PRO A 36 -5.52 5.61 -12.67
CA PRO A 36 -6.07 6.74 -11.95
C PRO A 36 -6.55 7.80 -12.96
N GLU A 37 -7.62 8.51 -12.60
CA GLU A 37 -8.04 9.67 -13.36
C GLU A 37 -6.95 10.76 -13.33
N PRO A 38 -6.89 11.65 -14.33
CA PRO A 38 -5.98 12.80 -14.30
C PRO A 38 -6.13 13.56 -12.97
N ASP A 39 -5.00 13.99 -12.40
CA ASP A 39 -4.95 14.73 -11.14
C ASP A 39 -5.48 13.97 -9.92
N THR A 40 -5.51 12.62 -9.97
CA THR A 40 -5.80 11.83 -8.77
C THR A 40 -4.79 12.15 -7.67
N GLN A 41 -5.30 12.60 -6.53
CA GLN A 41 -4.50 12.95 -5.36
C GLN A 41 -4.53 11.84 -4.32
N CYS A 42 -3.44 11.71 -3.57
CA CYS A 42 -3.39 10.87 -2.40
C CYS A 42 -4.27 11.46 -1.28
N PRO A 43 -5.31 10.77 -0.78
CA PRO A 43 -6.21 11.30 0.25
C PRO A 43 -5.55 11.61 1.60
N ILE A 44 -4.29 11.21 1.79
CA ILE A 44 -3.55 11.38 3.06
C ILE A 44 -2.72 12.66 3.05
N CYS A 45 -2.04 12.97 1.94
CA CYS A 45 -1.17 14.15 1.83
C CYS A 45 -1.70 15.21 0.86
N MET A 46 -2.77 14.92 0.12
CA MET A 46 -3.38 15.80 -0.88
C MET A 46 -2.46 16.15 -2.07
N GLU A 47 -1.41 15.36 -2.29
CA GLU A 47 -0.48 15.52 -3.42
C GLU A 47 -0.80 14.50 -4.53
N PRO A 48 -0.52 14.82 -5.81
CA PRO A 48 -0.78 13.93 -6.94
C PRO A 48 0.01 12.61 -6.82
N VAL A 49 -0.61 11.50 -7.21
CA VAL A 49 0.04 10.19 -7.31
C VAL A 49 0.56 9.91 -8.72
N GLU A 50 1.35 8.84 -8.88
CA GLU A 50 1.74 8.36 -10.22
C GLU A 50 0.51 7.89 -11.02
N ASP A 51 0.64 7.93 -12.34
CA ASP A 51 -0.39 7.55 -13.33
C ASP A 51 -0.68 6.03 -13.42
N ARG A 52 -0.08 5.23 -12.53
CA ARG A 52 -0.24 3.78 -12.51
C ARG A 52 0.07 3.20 -11.14
N ALA A 53 -0.45 2.00 -10.89
CA ALA A 53 -0.05 1.21 -9.73
C ALA A 53 1.44 0.83 -9.86
N SER A 54 2.19 1.04 -8.78
CA SER A 54 3.63 0.84 -8.75
C SER A 54 4.08 0.44 -7.35
N TYR A 55 5.39 0.32 -7.12
CA TYR A 55 5.89 0.19 -5.75
C TYR A 55 5.55 1.39 -4.88
N ARG A 56 5.57 2.59 -5.47
CA ARG A 56 5.40 3.87 -4.77
C ARG A 56 3.94 4.28 -4.67
N THR A 57 3.09 3.72 -5.52
CA THR A 57 1.69 4.11 -5.66
C THR A 57 0.80 2.88 -5.54
N LEU A 58 -0.04 2.85 -4.51
CA LEU A 58 -0.96 1.76 -4.22
C LEU A 58 -2.42 2.22 -4.39
N VAL A 59 -3.31 1.30 -4.76
CA VAL A 59 -4.74 1.57 -4.95
C VAL A 59 -5.58 0.77 -3.97
N CYS A 60 -6.70 1.31 -3.49
CA CYS A 60 -7.69 0.53 -2.75
C CYS A 60 -8.37 -0.47 -3.70
N PRO A 61 -8.29 -1.78 -3.43
CA PRO A 61 -8.82 -2.81 -4.33
C PRO A 61 -10.35 -2.78 -4.42
N ALA A 62 -11.03 -2.46 -3.32
CA ALA A 62 -12.48 -2.45 -3.22
C ALA A 62 -13.10 -1.32 -4.05
N CYS A 63 -12.68 -0.08 -3.82
CA CYS A 63 -13.27 1.08 -4.51
C CYS A 63 -12.57 1.49 -5.80
N LYS A 64 -11.30 1.11 -5.99
CA LYS A 64 -10.47 1.44 -7.18
C LYS A 64 -10.28 2.94 -7.45
N ARG A 65 -10.75 3.79 -6.54
CA ARG A 65 -10.74 5.26 -6.62
C ARG A 65 -9.76 5.90 -5.64
N ALA A 66 -9.45 5.23 -4.54
CA ALA A 66 -8.49 5.73 -3.57
C ALA A 66 -7.08 5.28 -3.95
N TRP A 67 -6.20 6.24 -4.24
CA TRP A 67 -4.81 6.00 -4.60
C TRP A 67 -3.90 6.60 -3.54
N PHE A 68 -2.79 5.95 -3.21
CA PHE A 68 -1.96 6.31 -2.07
C PHE A 68 -0.48 6.24 -2.43
N HIS A 69 0.27 7.23 -1.97
CA HIS A 69 1.70 7.06 -1.80
C HIS A 69 1.96 5.95 -0.77
N ARG A 70 2.84 5.00 -1.11
CA ARG A 70 3.24 3.89 -0.24
C ARG A 70 3.67 4.38 1.14
N ASP A 71 4.43 5.47 1.18
CA ASP A 71 4.93 6.05 2.42
C ASP A 71 3.82 6.69 3.26
N CYS A 72 2.84 7.33 2.61
CA CYS A 72 1.69 7.90 3.30
C CYS A 72 0.84 6.80 3.94
N ILE A 73 0.49 5.74 3.19
CA ILE A 73 -0.30 4.64 3.75
C ILE A 73 0.49 3.84 4.79
N GLN A 74 1.80 3.69 4.63
CA GLN A 74 2.66 3.10 5.65
C GLN A 74 2.66 3.90 6.95
N GLY A 75 2.69 5.24 6.87
CA GLY A 75 2.56 6.12 8.03
C GLY A 75 1.19 6.02 8.70
N GLN A 76 0.11 6.00 7.92
CA GLN A 76 -1.24 5.82 8.44
C GLN A 76 -1.41 4.45 9.12
N ALA A 77 -0.95 3.37 8.49
CA ALA A 77 -0.99 2.01 9.05
C ALA A 77 -0.26 1.90 10.39
N LEU A 78 0.93 2.51 10.53
CA LEU A 78 1.67 2.50 11.79
C LEU A 78 0.95 3.24 12.92
N ARG A 79 0.18 4.28 12.60
CA ARG A 79 -0.58 5.08 13.57
C ARG A 79 -1.90 4.43 13.94
N ALA A 80 -2.67 3.98 12.95
CA ALA A 80 -3.99 3.39 13.13
C ALA A 80 -3.91 1.98 13.72
N GLY A 81 -2.94 1.17 13.29
CA GLY A 81 -2.89 -0.25 13.61
C GLY A 81 -3.95 -1.07 12.88
N LEU A 82 -3.93 -2.38 13.11
CA LEU A 82 -4.75 -3.35 12.37
C LEU A 82 -6.25 -3.11 12.51
N LEU A 83 -6.73 -2.83 13.72
CA LEU A 83 -8.16 -2.73 14.02
C LEU A 83 -8.81 -1.44 13.51
N CYS A 84 -8.03 -0.45 13.11
CA CYS A 84 -8.54 0.85 12.68
C CYS A 84 -8.08 1.23 11.26
N LEU A 85 -7.36 0.34 10.57
CA LEU A 85 -6.95 0.60 9.21
C LEU A 85 -8.11 0.29 8.25
N HIS A 86 -8.57 1.31 7.56
CA HIS A 86 -9.60 1.22 6.53
C HIS A 86 -9.31 2.23 5.42
N CYS A 87 -9.88 2.00 4.25
CA CYS A 87 -9.79 2.95 3.15
C CYS A 87 -10.47 4.28 3.56
N PRO A 88 -9.78 5.44 3.50
CA PRO A 88 -10.38 6.73 3.85
C PRO A 88 -11.59 7.12 2.99
N LEU A 89 -11.72 6.57 1.78
CA LEU A 89 -12.82 6.90 0.86
C LEU A 89 -14.04 5.98 1.00
N CYS A 90 -13.84 4.65 0.96
CA CYS A 90 -14.95 3.69 0.97
C CYS A 90 -15.14 2.95 2.30
N ARG A 91 -14.24 3.17 3.27
CA ARG A 91 -14.24 2.53 4.59
C ARG A 91 -14.11 1.01 4.60
N ASP A 92 -13.79 0.40 3.46
CA ASP A 92 -13.42 -1.01 3.38
C ASP A 92 -12.16 -1.27 4.22
N ASP A 93 -12.24 -2.25 5.11
CA ASP A 93 -11.17 -2.73 5.98
C ASP A 93 -10.79 -4.19 5.67
N ASP A 94 -11.67 -4.98 5.07
CA ASP A 94 -11.39 -6.37 4.69
C ASP A 94 -10.39 -6.48 3.53
N GLU A 95 -10.83 -6.18 2.30
CA GLU A 95 -10.01 -6.36 1.10
C GLU A 95 -8.83 -5.37 1.10
N PHE A 96 -9.09 -4.15 1.56
CA PHE A 96 -8.11 -3.09 1.69
C PHE A 96 -6.93 -3.51 2.56
N THR A 97 -7.18 -3.96 3.79
CA THR A 97 -6.11 -4.30 4.74
C THR A 97 -5.29 -5.48 4.23
N VAL A 98 -5.94 -6.52 3.68
CA VAL A 98 -5.26 -7.67 3.10
C VAL A 98 -4.35 -7.24 1.95
N GLN A 99 -4.83 -6.40 1.02
CA GLN A 99 -4.00 -5.93 -0.09
C GLN A 99 -2.84 -5.05 0.37
N MET A 100 -3.06 -4.17 1.36
CA MET A 100 -1.98 -3.36 1.94
C MET A 100 -0.91 -4.25 2.57
N PHE A 101 -1.28 -5.31 3.30
CA PHE A 101 -0.34 -6.30 3.82
C PHE A 101 0.44 -7.01 2.72
N MET A 102 -0.25 -7.50 1.68
CA MET A 102 0.38 -8.22 0.57
C MET A 102 1.37 -7.35 -0.19
N ALA A 103 1.07 -6.06 -0.33
CA ALA A 103 1.97 -5.04 -0.89
C ALA A 103 3.15 -4.67 0.04
N GLY A 104 3.20 -5.25 1.24
CA GLY A 104 4.27 -5.06 2.24
C GLY A 104 4.12 -3.81 3.08
N ILE A 105 2.90 -3.30 3.28
CA ILE A 105 2.61 -2.29 4.29
C ILE A 105 2.62 -2.97 5.65
N ARG A 106 3.47 -2.46 6.56
CA ARG A 106 3.52 -2.95 7.94
C ARG A 106 2.34 -2.37 8.73
N ILE A 107 1.48 -3.23 9.27
CA ILE A 107 0.32 -2.85 10.06
C ILE A 107 0.42 -3.54 11.43
N PRO A 108 0.78 -2.82 12.51
CA PRO A 108 0.95 -3.42 13.83
C PRO A 108 -0.40 -3.74 14.49
N LEU A 109 -0.43 -4.78 15.32
CA LEU A 109 -1.48 -4.95 16.33
C LEU A 109 -1.22 -3.89 17.42
N ARG A 110 -2.22 -3.05 17.71
CA ARG A 110 -2.15 -1.98 18.71
C ARG A 110 -3.30 -2.12 19.68
#